data_AF-A0A929DJA8-F1
#
_entry.id   AF-A0A929DJA8-F1
#
_cell.length_a   1.000
_cell.length_b   1.000
_cell.length_c   1.000
_cell.angle_alpha   90.00
_cell.angle_beta   90.00
_cell.angle_gamma   90.00
#
_symmetry.space_group_name_H-M   'P 1'
#
loop_
_entity.id
_entity.type
_entity.pdbx_description
1 polymer ?
#
loop_
_entity_poly.entity_id
_entity_poly.type
_entity_poly.pdbx_seq_one_letter_code
_entity_poly.pdbx_strand_id
1 'polypeptide(L)'
;MFISIILTSVSAQPQIEQTLITMEEAISRALKINNQVKASEYAVKRANWNKKNAWTQILPVISLNTQYTWIDDSTFALRDFSRYFQDPSLPFRIQQTVFQSSFFTYFNLSVPIFNLVLINRISRANIGEEMAEDLNESARRVIMFQVISGYLNVLKRKDIYSLQKEYLELSRLNYEKAERLYEAGRYSK
;
A
#
# COMPACT_ATOMS: atom_id res chain seq x y z
N MET A 1 -55.08 19.53 -21.91
CA MET A 1 -53.96 20.46 -22.07
C MET A 1 -52.77 19.85 -21.33
N PHE A 2 -51.96 19.05 -22.01
CA PHE A 2 -50.80 18.36 -21.42
C PHE A 2 -49.53 18.99 -21.98
N ILE A 3 -48.72 19.59 -21.10
CA ILE A 3 -47.46 20.27 -21.43
C ILE A 3 -46.34 19.23 -21.41
N SER A 4 -45.83 18.87 -22.59
CA SER A 4 -44.61 18.07 -22.75
C SER A 4 -43.39 18.98 -22.65
N ILE A 5 -42.58 18.80 -21.61
CA ILE A 5 -41.26 19.42 -21.46
C ILE A 5 -40.24 18.48 -22.11
N ILE A 6 -39.69 18.87 -23.25
CA ILE A 6 -38.58 18.18 -23.91
C ILE A 6 -37.29 18.66 -23.26
N LEU A 7 -36.64 17.77 -22.51
CA LEU A 7 -35.33 17.99 -21.91
C LEU A 7 -34.25 17.60 -22.93
N THR A 8 -33.74 18.57 -23.69
CA THR A 8 -32.57 18.36 -24.56
C THR A 8 -31.30 18.41 -23.73
N SER A 9 -30.69 17.25 -23.49
CA SER A 9 -29.34 17.12 -22.94
C SER A 9 -28.32 17.52 -24.00
N VAL A 10 -27.70 18.70 -23.83
CA VAL A 10 -26.53 19.13 -24.60
C VAL A 10 -25.35 18.28 -24.15
N SER A 11 -24.90 17.35 -25.01
CA SER A 11 -23.66 16.62 -24.80
C SER A 11 -22.47 17.54 -25.11
N ALA A 12 -21.96 18.24 -24.10
CA ALA A 12 -20.66 18.90 -24.17
C ALA A 12 -19.56 17.82 -24.17
N GLN A 13 -19.03 17.47 -25.34
CA GLN A 13 -17.80 16.70 -25.43
C GLN A 13 -16.66 17.57 -24.90
N PRO A 14 -15.88 17.11 -23.90
CA PRO A 14 -14.71 17.84 -23.43
C PRO A 14 -13.68 17.88 -24.56
N GLN A 15 -13.34 19.09 -25.01
CA GLN A 15 -12.23 19.30 -25.91
C GLN A 15 -10.96 18.87 -25.16
N ILE A 16 -10.33 17.79 -25.64
CA ILE A 16 -9.00 17.39 -25.18
C ILE A 16 -8.05 18.46 -25.70
N GLU A 17 -7.78 19.44 -24.85
CA GLU A 17 -6.73 20.43 -25.06
C GLU A 17 -5.42 19.64 -25.23
N GLN A 18 -4.90 19.60 -26.46
CA GLN A 18 -3.65 18.94 -26.79
C GLN A 18 -2.51 19.79 -26.23
N THR A 19 -2.32 19.76 -24.92
CA THR A 19 -1.11 20.31 -24.31
C THR A 19 0.05 19.44 -24.78
N LEU A 20 0.99 20.05 -25.52
CA LEU A 20 2.28 19.45 -25.83
C LEU A 20 3.01 19.21 -24.51
N ILE A 21 2.85 18.01 -23.95
CA ILE A 21 3.50 17.62 -22.69
C ILE A 21 5.01 17.65 -22.92
N THR A 22 5.70 18.50 -22.16
CA THR A 22 7.18 18.54 -22.18
C THR A 22 7.76 17.33 -21.45
N MET A 23 9.03 17.02 -21.68
CA MET A 23 9.68 15.88 -21.01
C MET A 23 9.66 16.04 -19.48
N GLU A 24 9.88 17.26 -18.99
CA GLU A 24 9.86 17.62 -17.57
C GLU A 24 8.46 17.44 -16.98
N GLU A 25 7.43 17.84 -17.72
CA GLU A 25 6.04 17.65 -17.32
C GLU A 25 5.68 16.16 -17.27
N ALA A 26 6.13 15.37 -18.25
CA ALA A 26 5.93 13.92 -18.26
C ALA A 26 6.58 13.25 -17.04
N ILE A 27 7.81 13.64 -16.69
CA ILE A 27 8.52 13.12 -15.51
C ILE A 27 7.78 13.51 -14.23
N SER A 28 7.45 14.80 -14.04
CA SER A 28 6.79 15.27 -12.82
C SER A 28 5.43 14.59 -12.62
N ARG A 29 4.66 14.42 -13.69
CA ARG A 29 3.37 13.72 -13.68
C ARG A 29 3.54 12.24 -13.34
N ALA A 30 4.54 11.58 -13.92
CA ALA A 30 4.85 10.19 -13.61
C ALA A 30 5.25 10.03 -12.15
N LEU A 31 6.18 10.84 -11.63
CA LEU A 31 6.60 10.75 -10.22
C LEU A 31 5.45 11.02 -9.23
N LYS A 32 4.47 11.85 -9.60
CA LYS A 32 3.31 12.15 -8.75
C LYS A 32 2.24 11.06 -8.77
N ILE A 33 1.99 10.46 -9.94
CA ILE A 33 0.83 9.58 -10.13
C ILE A 33 1.21 8.11 -10.05
N ASN A 34 2.42 7.74 -10.44
CA ASN A 34 2.85 6.36 -10.62
C ASN A 34 2.71 5.53 -9.32
N ASN A 35 2.04 4.38 -9.44
CA ASN A 35 1.73 3.51 -8.31
C ASN A 35 2.97 2.87 -7.69
N GLN A 36 4.03 2.63 -8.47
CA GLN A 36 5.29 2.07 -7.97
C GLN A 36 6.03 3.09 -7.08
N VAL A 37 6.05 4.37 -7.47
CA VAL A 37 6.61 5.44 -6.62
C VAL A 37 5.78 5.62 -5.35
N LYS A 38 4.45 5.60 -5.45
CA LYS A 38 3.58 5.65 -4.25
C LYS A 38 3.82 4.45 -3.34
N ALA A 39 3.94 3.25 -3.90
CA ALA A 39 4.22 2.04 -3.14
C ALA A 39 5.57 2.15 -2.39
N SER A 40 6.61 2.71 -3.02
CA SER A 40 7.89 2.94 -2.35
C SER A 40 7.80 4.03 -1.27
N GLU A 41 7.02 5.10 -1.49
CA GLU A 41 6.75 6.09 -0.44
C GLU A 41 6.04 5.48 0.78
N TYR A 42 5.05 4.60 0.56
CA TYR A 42 4.39 3.89 1.65
C TYR A 42 5.34 2.90 2.35
N ALA A 43 6.31 2.33 1.63
CA ALA A 43 7.34 1.50 2.23
C ALA A 43 8.25 2.31 3.18
N VAL A 44 8.62 3.54 2.82
CA VAL A 44 9.33 4.48 3.70
C VAL A 44 8.49 4.78 4.95
N LYS A 45 7.21 5.14 4.77
CA LYS A 45 6.30 5.40 5.90
C LYS A 45 6.20 4.20 6.84
N ARG A 46 6.12 2.98 6.29
CA ARG A 46 6.13 1.74 7.07
C ARG A 46 7.43 1.56 7.85
N ALA A 47 8.58 1.82 7.24
CA ALA A 47 9.87 1.75 7.92
C ALA A 47 9.96 2.76 9.07
N ASN A 48 9.43 3.97 8.86
CA ASN A 48 9.31 5.00 9.89
C ASN A 48 8.44 4.54 11.09
N TRP A 49 7.30 3.90 10.81
CA TRP A 49 6.47 3.28 11.85
C TRP A 49 7.17 2.13 12.58
N ASN A 50 7.96 1.33 11.87
CA ASN A 50 8.75 0.25 12.48
C ASN A 50 9.81 0.81 13.44
N LYS A 51 10.47 1.92 13.09
CA LYS A 51 11.38 2.64 13.99
C LYS A 51 10.66 3.11 15.24
N LYS A 52 9.50 3.77 15.11
CA LYS A 52 8.69 4.17 16.26
C LYS A 52 8.29 2.98 17.12
N ASN A 53 7.89 1.86 16.51
CA ASN A 53 7.56 0.62 17.21
C ASN A 53 8.78 -0.04 17.89
N ALA A 54 9.99 0.14 17.37
CA ALA A 54 11.19 -0.30 18.05
C ALA A 54 11.45 0.54 19.32
N TRP A 55 11.18 1.85 19.25
CA TRP A 55 11.26 2.75 20.40
C TRP A 55 10.20 2.48 21.47
N THR A 56 8.99 2.04 21.10
CA THR A 56 7.96 1.70 22.11
C THR A 56 8.33 0.49 22.97
N GLN A 57 9.23 -0.39 22.50
CA GLN A 57 9.64 -1.58 23.24
C GLN A 57 10.51 -1.28 24.46
N ILE A 58 11.14 -0.10 24.51
CA ILE A 58 11.91 0.34 25.69
C ILE A 58 11.06 1.13 26.69
N LEU A 59 9.79 1.40 26.37
CA LEU A 59 8.89 2.11 27.26
C LEU A 59 8.31 1.17 28.32
N PRO A 60 7.89 1.70 29.48
CA PRO A 60 7.19 0.92 30.49
C PRO A 60 5.86 0.41 29.92
N VAL A 61 5.60 -0.88 30.11
CA VAL A 61 4.33 -1.52 29.74
C VAL A 61 3.47 -1.63 30.99
N ILE A 62 2.26 -1.10 30.89
CA ILE A 62 1.24 -1.17 31.93
C ILE A 62 0.12 -2.07 31.42
N SER A 63 -0.26 -3.06 32.22
CA SER A 63 -1.39 -3.93 31.93
C SER A 63 -2.32 -4.01 33.13
N LEU A 64 -3.61 -3.84 32.87
CA LEU A 64 -4.68 -4.09 33.81
C LEU A 64 -5.33 -5.41 33.43
N ASN A 65 -5.32 -6.36 34.35
CA ASN A 65 -5.94 -7.66 34.14
C ASN A 65 -7.04 -7.82 35.17
N THR A 66 -8.23 -8.14 34.67
CA THR A 66 -9.38 -8.49 35.48
C THR A 66 -9.87 -9.87 35.07
N GLN A 67 -10.06 -10.73 36.04
CA GLN A 67 -10.48 -12.10 35.86
C GLN A 67 -11.66 -12.38 36.77
N TYR A 68 -12.76 -12.82 36.17
CA TYR A 68 -13.89 -13.38 36.87
C TYR A 68 -13.97 -14.87 36.56
N THR A 69 -13.96 -15.69 37.60
CA THR A 69 -14.09 -17.14 37.50
C THR A 69 -15.35 -17.55 38.22
N TRP A 70 -16.20 -18.31 37.54
CA TRP A 70 -17.37 -18.95 38.13
C TRP A 70 -17.23 -20.47 37.97
N ILE A 71 -17.51 -21.18 39.06
CA ILE A 71 -17.47 -22.63 39.12
C ILE A 71 -18.91 -23.12 39.24
N ASP A 72 -19.29 -24.09 38.41
CA ASP A 72 -20.63 -24.69 38.46
C ASP A 72 -20.84 -25.46 39.77
N ASP A 73 -22.10 -25.69 40.13
CA ASP A 73 -22.46 -26.33 41.40
C ASP A 73 -21.85 -27.72 41.56
N SER A 74 -21.72 -28.49 40.47
CA SER A 74 -21.16 -29.84 40.53
C SER A 74 -19.65 -29.82 40.76
N THR A 75 -18.93 -28.92 40.09
CA THR A 75 -17.49 -28.75 40.30
C THR A 75 -17.19 -28.08 41.64
N PHE A 76 -17.99 -27.12 42.07
CA PHE A 76 -17.91 -26.54 43.41
C PHE A 76 -18.16 -27.62 44.46
N ALA A 77 -19.10 -28.54 44.16
CA ALA A 77 -19.42 -29.66 45.02
C ALA A 77 -18.23 -30.63 45.22
N LEU A 78 -17.46 -30.86 44.18
CA LEU A 78 -16.29 -31.75 44.26
C LEU A 78 -15.09 -31.09 44.94
N ARG A 79 -14.99 -29.76 44.90
CA ARG A 79 -13.81 -29.02 45.36
C ARG A 79 -13.89 -28.50 46.78
N ASP A 80 -15.09 -28.26 47.31
CA ASP A 80 -15.26 -27.86 48.71
C ASP A 80 -15.31 -29.09 49.61
N PHE A 81 -14.14 -29.46 50.14
CA PHE A 81 -13.94 -30.57 51.07
C PHE A 81 -14.58 -30.33 52.45
N SER A 82 -14.91 -29.08 52.81
CA SER A 82 -15.45 -28.77 54.14
C SER A 82 -16.80 -29.47 54.40
N ARG A 83 -17.58 -29.75 53.35
CA ARG A 83 -18.85 -30.49 53.41
C ARG A 83 -18.76 -31.86 54.08
N TYR A 84 -17.62 -32.55 53.94
CA TYR A 84 -17.44 -33.91 54.42
C TYR A 84 -17.06 -33.95 55.90
N PHE A 85 -16.77 -32.80 56.50
CA PHE A 85 -16.26 -32.67 57.87
C PHE A 85 -17.09 -31.68 58.71
N GLN A 86 -18.39 -31.55 58.44
CA GLN A 86 -19.31 -30.65 59.17
C GLN A 86 -19.95 -31.31 60.42
N ASP A 87 -19.38 -32.41 60.91
CA ASP A 87 -19.91 -33.13 62.08
C ASP A 87 -19.75 -32.26 63.36
N PRO A 88 -20.86 -31.92 64.06
CA PRO A 88 -20.82 -31.14 65.30
C PRO A 88 -20.01 -31.79 66.45
N SER A 89 -19.72 -33.09 66.37
CA SER A 89 -18.96 -33.83 67.37
C SER A 89 -17.44 -33.75 67.21
N LEU A 90 -16.95 -33.24 66.07
CA LEU A 90 -15.53 -33.04 65.83
C LEU A 90 -15.03 -31.76 66.54
N PRO A 91 -13.88 -31.80 67.25
CA PRO A 91 -13.34 -30.65 67.96
C PRO A 91 -12.73 -29.58 67.02
N PHE A 92 -12.81 -29.78 65.70
CA PHE A 92 -12.27 -28.86 64.69
C PHE A 92 -13.26 -28.70 63.54
N ARG A 93 -13.31 -27.49 62.98
CA ARG A 93 -14.07 -27.17 61.76
C ARG A 93 -13.09 -26.87 60.63
N ILE A 94 -13.23 -27.55 59.51
CA ILE A 94 -12.46 -27.23 58.30
C ILE A 94 -13.13 -26.02 57.64
N GLN A 95 -12.37 -24.94 57.47
CA GLN A 95 -12.84 -23.74 56.79
C GLN A 95 -13.00 -23.99 55.29
N GLN A 96 -13.99 -23.35 54.67
CA GLN A 96 -14.21 -23.41 53.23
C GLN A 96 -12.96 -22.93 52.47
N THR A 97 -12.42 -23.77 51.58
CA THR A 97 -11.16 -23.50 50.85
C THR A 97 -11.36 -23.06 49.40
N VAL A 98 -12.59 -23.17 48.88
CA VAL A 98 -12.92 -22.77 47.50
C VAL A 98 -14.17 -21.92 47.48
N PHE A 99 -14.20 -20.93 46.59
CA PHE A 99 -15.33 -20.04 46.36
C PHE A 99 -15.95 -20.34 44.99
N GLN A 100 -17.27 -20.27 44.92
CA GLN A 100 -18.01 -20.55 43.68
C GLN A 100 -17.80 -19.44 42.65
N SER A 101 -17.70 -18.19 43.10
CA SER A 101 -17.33 -17.05 42.29
C SER A 101 -16.07 -16.39 42.85
N SER A 102 -15.08 -16.19 42.00
CA SER A 102 -13.84 -15.50 42.35
C SER A 102 -13.62 -14.36 41.38
N PHE A 103 -13.37 -13.17 41.92
CA PHE A 103 -13.02 -11.98 41.16
C PHE A 103 -11.61 -11.54 41.54
N PHE A 104 -10.75 -11.37 40.55
CA PHE A 104 -9.37 -10.97 40.73
C PHE A 104 -9.03 -9.85 39.77
N THR A 105 -8.55 -8.73 40.30
CA THR A 105 -8.06 -7.62 39.49
C THR A 105 -6.66 -7.27 39.95
N TYR A 106 -5.73 -7.17 39.00
CA TYR A 106 -4.35 -6.80 39.26
C TYR A 106 -3.80 -5.90 38.16
N PHE A 107 -2.86 -5.07 38.59
CA PHE A 107 -2.12 -4.15 37.75
C PHE A 107 -0.68 -4.62 37.66
N ASN A 108 -0.12 -4.69 36.46
CA ASN A 108 1.27 -5.08 36.24
C ASN A 108 1.99 -3.98 35.44
N LEU A 109 3.05 -3.42 36.05
CA LEU A 109 3.96 -2.45 35.45
C LEU A 109 5.31 -3.14 35.21
N SER A 110 5.72 -3.23 33.95
CA SER A 110 7.01 -3.80 33.55
C SER A 110 7.86 -2.75 32.88
N VAL A 111 9.06 -2.51 33.41
CA VAL A 111 10.01 -1.51 32.89
C VAL A 111 11.34 -2.19 32.55
N PRO A 112 11.75 -2.22 31.28
CA PRO A 112 13.07 -2.74 30.92
C PRO A 112 14.16 -1.74 31.35
N ILE A 113 14.96 -2.10 32.35
CA ILE A 113 16.05 -1.22 32.85
C ILE A 113 17.26 -1.27 31.89
N PHE A 114 17.66 -2.47 31.46
CA PHE A 114 18.76 -2.66 30.51
C PHE A 114 18.51 -3.88 29.62
N ASN A 115 18.53 -3.69 28.30
CA ASN A 115 18.36 -4.76 27.33
C ASN A 115 19.09 -4.46 26.01
N LEU A 116 20.25 -5.09 25.81
CA LEU A 116 21.07 -4.93 24.59
C LEU A 116 20.32 -5.34 23.31
N VAL A 117 19.42 -6.33 23.40
CA VAL A 117 18.64 -6.77 22.25
C VAL A 117 17.67 -5.69 21.79
N LEU A 118 17.05 -4.95 22.72
CA LEU A 118 16.16 -3.83 22.39
C LEU A 118 16.93 -2.65 21.77
N ILE A 119 18.09 -2.31 22.32
CA ILE A 119 18.95 -1.25 21.76
C ILE A 119 19.36 -1.60 20.32
N ASN A 120 19.80 -2.84 20.09
CA ASN A 120 20.14 -3.31 18.75
C ASN A 120 18.94 -3.33 17.80
N ARG A 121 17.72 -3.60 18.27
CA ARG A 121 16.51 -3.49 17.43
C ARG A 121 16.28 -2.06 16.96
N ILE A 122 16.46 -1.07 17.83
CA ILE A 122 16.31 0.35 17.46
C ILE A 122 17.34 0.74 16.40
N SER A 123 18.61 0.36 16.60
CA SER A 123 19.67 0.60 15.61
C SER A 123 19.34 -0.04 14.25
N ARG A 124 18.91 -1.31 14.24
CA ARG A 124 18.48 -1.97 12.99
C ARG A 124 17.26 -1.31 12.35
N ALA A 125 16.32 -0.80 13.14
CA ALA A 125 15.15 -0.11 12.62
C ALA A 125 15.51 1.23 11.97
N ASN A 126 16.52 1.94 12.49
CA ASN A 126 17.06 3.14 11.85
C ASN A 126 17.70 2.82 10.49
N ILE A 127 18.56 1.79 10.44
CA ILE A 127 19.18 1.34 9.17
C ILE A 127 18.10 0.90 8.17
N GLY A 128 17.05 0.23 8.65
CA GLY A 128 15.92 -0.18 7.82
C GLY A 128 15.08 0.99 7.27
N GLU A 129 15.02 2.12 7.96
CA GLU A 129 14.41 3.36 7.48
C GLU A 129 15.23 3.98 6.35
N GLU A 130 16.53 4.15 6.57
CA GLU A 130 17.48 4.67 5.57
C GLU A 130 17.46 3.81 4.30
N MET A 131 17.53 2.48 4.44
CA MET A 131 17.42 1.56 3.31
C MET A 131 16.09 1.72 2.54
N ALA A 132 14.98 2.00 3.23
CA ALA A 132 13.70 2.22 2.57
C ALA A 132 13.68 3.55 1.80
N GLU A 133 14.35 4.58 2.32
CA GLU A 133 14.54 5.87 1.64
C GLU A 133 15.36 5.71 0.37
N ASP A 134 16.50 5.00 0.43
CA ASP A 134 17.35 4.68 -0.72
C ASP A 134 16.58 3.90 -1.81
N LEU A 135 15.79 2.89 -1.40
CA LEU A 135 14.96 2.14 -2.33
C LEU A 135 13.88 3.00 -2.98
N ASN A 136 13.33 3.98 -2.25
CA ASN A 136 12.38 4.94 -2.80
C ASN A 136 13.03 5.90 -3.80
N GLU A 137 14.24 6.38 -3.52
CA GLU A 137 15.01 7.15 -4.50
C GLU A 137 15.32 6.34 -5.75
N SER A 138 15.76 5.09 -5.59
CA SER A 138 16.03 4.16 -6.68
C SER A 138 14.78 3.93 -7.54
N ALA A 139 13.63 3.68 -6.92
CA ALA A 139 12.36 3.54 -7.62
C ALA A 139 12.00 4.80 -8.43
N ARG A 140 12.18 5.99 -7.86
CA ARG A 140 11.97 7.26 -8.58
C ARG A 140 12.89 7.38 -9.79
N ARG A 141 14.18 7.05 -9.65
CA ARG A 141 15.16 7.09 -10.76
C ARG A 141 14.81 6.11 -11.87
N VAL A 142 14.38 4.89 -11.53
CA VAL A 142 13.92 3.89 -12.51
C VAL A 142 12.71 4.40 -13.29
N ILE A 143 11.70 4.95 -12.60
CA ILE A 143 10.52 5.51 -13.27
C ILE A 143 10.89 6.70 -14.15
N MET A 144 11.77 7.59 -13.67
CA MET A 144 12.26 8.72 -14.45
C MET A 144 12.95 8.25 -15.74
N PHE A 145 13.84 7.27 -15.65
CA PHE A 145 14.52 6.69 -16.81
C PHE A 145 13.54 6.05 -17.81
N GLN A 146 12.53 5.32 -17.32
CA GLN A 146 11.49 4.72 -18.16
C GLN A 146 10.67 5.78 -18.90
N VAL A 147 10.33 6.88 -18.23
CA VAL A 147 9.57 7.99 -18.81
C VAL A 147 10.39 8.71 -19.87
N ILE A 148 11.65 9.04 -19.59
CA ILE A 148 12.57 9.66 -20.56
C ILE A 148 12.72 8.76 -21.79
N SER A 149 12.99 7.48 -21.59
CA SER A 149 13.13 6.51 -22.68
C SER A 149 11.84 6.39 -23.49
N GLY A 150 10.68 6.35 -22.83
CA GLY A 150 9.38 6.33 -23.49
C GLY A 150 9.12 7.59 -24.32
N TYR A 151 9.40 8.76 -23.77
CA TYR A 151 9.23 10.06 -24.43
C TYR A 151 10.11 10.17 -25.69
N LEU A 152 11.39 9.83 -25.58
CA LEU A 152 12.32 9.83 -26.72
C LEU A 152 11.90 8.83 -27.80
N ASN A 153 11.37 7.66 -27.41
CA ASN A 153 10.84 6.69 -28.36
C ASN A 153 9.62 7.20 -29.12
N VAL A 154 8.73 7.97 -28.47
CA VAL A 154 7.59 8.60 -29.13
C VAL A 154 8.06 9.65 -30.14
N LEU A 155 9.00 10.51 -29.75
CA LEU A 155 9.59 11.51 -30.66
C LEU A 155 10.23 10.83 -31.88
N LYS A 156 11.09 9.82 -31.66
CA LYS A 156 11.72 9.04 -32.74
C LYS A 156 10.69 8.43 -33.69
N ARG A 157 9.60 7.87 -33.17
CA ARG A 157 8.53 7.27 -33.99
C ARG A 157 7.75 8.32 -34.78
N LYS A 158 7.55 9.51 -34.22
CA LYS A 158 6.92 10.63 -34.93
C LYS A 158 7.76 11.06 -36.13
N ASP A 159 9.08 11.15 -35.97
CA ASP A 159 9.99 11.50 -37.05
C ASP A 159 10.01 10.42 -38.14
N ILE A 160 10.10 9.15 -37.75
CA ILE A 160 10.02 8.02 -38.68
C ILE A 160 8.68 8.01 -39.43
N TYR A 161 7.57 8.29 -38.76
CA TYR A 161 6.25 8.38 -39.38
C TYR A 161 6.17 9.51 -40.41
N SER A 162 6.70 10.69 -40.08
CA SER A 162 6.77 11.81 -41.04
C SER A 162 7.57 11.43 -42.29
N LEU A 163 8.74 10.83 -42.09
CA LEU A 163 9.60 10.37 -43.17
C LEU A 163 8.92 9.30 -44.05
N GLN A 164 8.21 8.34 -43.45
CA GLN A 164 7.47 7.32 -44.21
C GLN A 164 6.33 7.92 -45.03
N LYS A 165 5.66 8.96 -44.51
CA LYS A 165 4.61 9.67 -45.24
C LYS A 165 5.18 10.36 -46.48
N GLU A 166 6.33 11.02 -46.34
CA GLU A 166 7.05 11.63 -47.47
C GLU A 166 7.46 10.58 -48.51
N TYR A 167 8.01 9.44 -48.08
CA TYR A 167 8.35 8.35 -49.00
C TYR A 167 7.14 7.77 -49.73
N LEU A 168 6.01 7.60 -49.04
CA LEU A 168 4.77 7.15 -49.66
C LEU A 168 4.29 8.13 -50.74
N GLU A 169 4.36 9.43 -50.46
CA GLU A 169 3.98 10.47 -51.41
C GLU A 169 4.91 10.49 -52.63
N LEU A 170 6.23 10.38 -52.43
CA LEU A 170 7.20 10.23 -53.52
C LEU A 170 6.95 8.97 -54.36
N SER A 171 6.64 7.84 -53.71
CA SER A 171 6.31 6.60 -54.39
C SER A 171 5.04 6.73 -55.24
N ARG A 172 4.01 7.43 -54.73
CA ARG A 172 2.78 7.73 -55.47
C ARG A 172 3.06 8.60 -56.69
N LEU A 173 3.85 9.65 -56.54
CA LEU A 173 4.24 10.54 -57.65
C LEU A 173 5.04 9.79 -58.73
N ASN A 174 5.93 8.89 -58.33
CA ASN A 174 6.67 8.04 -59.27
C ASN A 174 5.76 7.06 -60.01
N TYR A 175 4.79 6.45 -59.30
CA TYR A 175 3.79 5.59 -59.91
C TYR A 175 2.94 6.35 -60.95
N GLU A 176 2.38 7.51 -60.59
CA GLU A 176 1.61 8.35 -61.51
C GLU A 176 2.43 8.82 -62.73
N LYS A 177 3.72 9.07 -62.54
CA LYS A 177 4.63 9.39 -63.64
C LYS A 177 4.83 8.19 -64.58
N ALA A 178 5.05 6.99 -64.02
CA ALA A 178 5.21 5.78 -64.81
C ALA A 178 3.93 5.42 -65.58
N GLU A 179 2.76 5.54 -64.94
CA GLU A 179 1.45 5.33 -65.56
C GLU A 179 1.23 6.26 -66.76
N ARG A 180 1.48 7.57 -66.60
CA ARG A 180 1.40 8.53 -67.72
C ARG A 180 2.35 8.22 -68.88
N LEU A 181 3.56 7.75 -68.58
CA LEU A 181 4.52 7.36 -69.63
C LEU A 181 4.08 6.09 -70.36
N TYR A 182 3.46 5.15 -69.64
CA TYR A 182 2.89 3.93 -70.21
C TYR A 182 1.71 4.25 -71.14
N GLU A 183 0.77 5.09 -70.69
CA GLU A 183 -0.37 5.54 -71.50
C GLU A 183 0.05 6.32 -72.75
N ALA A 184 1.13 7.10 -72.66
CA ALA A 184 1.71 7.81 -73.79
C ALA A 184 2.49 6.91 -74.77
N GLY A 185 2.50 5.58 -74.56
CA GLY A 185 3.21 4.61 -75.40
C GLY A 185 4.73 4.68 -75.31
N ARG A 186 5.27 5.32 -74.27
CA ARG A 186 6.71 5.59 -74.09
C ARG A 186 7.37 4.73 -73.02
N TYR A 187 6.68 3.72 -72.51
CA TYR A 187 7.19 2.80 -71.49
C TYR A 187 7.05 1.35 -71.97
N SER A 188 8.17 0.63 -72.05
CA SER A 188 8.19 -0.83 -72.26
C SER A 188 7.78 -1.52 -70.95
N LYS A 189 7.03 -2.62 -71.08
CA LYS A 189 6.72 -3.53 -69.97
C LYS A 189 7.95 -3.90 -69.15
#